data_AF-A0A1B0D159-F1
#
_entry.id   AF-A0A1B0D159-F1
#
_cell.length_a   1.000
_cell.length_b   1.000
_cell.length_c   1.000
_cell.angle_alpha   90.00
_cell.angle_beta   90.00
_cell.angle_gamma   90.00
#
_symmetry.space_group_name_H-M   'P 1'
#
loop_
_entity.id
_entity.type
_entity.pdbx_description
1 polymer ?
#
loop_
_entity_poly.entity_id
_entity_poly.type
_entity_poly.pdbx_seq_one_letter_code
_entity_poly.pdbx_strand_id
1 'polypeptide(L)'
;MEALRYFELGQKISILPKQLNDTISHLTADEKQILCLVKIWLERPIIVIVENPHPDALNKINSTMNDSFKDATVIKIATSQHQLISCNRIFDGL
;
A
#
# COMPACT_ATOMS: atom_id res chain seq x y z
N MET A 1 6.59 -6.55 -14.33
CA MET A 1 6.49 -5.33 -15.16
C MET A 1 5.10 -4.69 -15.06
N GLU A 2 4.01 -5.45 -15.16
CA GLU A 2 2.64 -4.91 -15.12
C GLU A 2 2.23 -4.30 -13.77
N ALA A 3 2.51 -4.99 -12.65
CA ALA A 3 2.27 -4.45 -11.30
C ALA A 3 3.01 -3.12 -11.06
N LEU A 4 4.30 -3.07 -11.40
CA LEU A 4 5.09 -1.83 -11.24
C LEU A 4 4.60 -0.68 -12.13
N ARG A 5 4.06 -0.98 -13.32
CA ARG A 5 3.41 0.02 -14.17
C ARG A 5 2.07 0.48 -13.59
N TYR A 6 1.29 -0.43 -13.01
CA TYR A 6 0.02 -0.11 -12.33
C TYR A 6 0.21 0.83 -11.12
N PHE A 7 1.34 0.71 -10.43
CA PHE A 7 1.73 1.57 -9.31
C PHE A 7 2.64 2.75 -9.70
N GLU A 8 2.86 3.00 -10.99
CA GLU A 8 3.74 4.08 -11.50
C GLU A 8 5.21 4.01 -11.03
N LEU A 9 5.63 2.90 -10.42
CA LEU A 9 7.00 2.66 -9.96
C LEU A 9 7.91 2.05 -11.05
N GLY A 10 7.36 1.77 -12.24
CA GLY A 10 8.04 1.09 -13.33
C GLY A 10 9.34 1.74 -13.79
N GLN A 11 9.46 3.09 -13.71
CA GLN A 11 10.68 3.80 -14.10
C GLN A 11 11.77 3.77 -13.02
N LYS A 12 11.41 3.58 -11.74
CA LYS A 12 12.36 3.60 -10.61
C LYS A 12 13.04 2.25 -10.35
N ILE A 13 12.45 1.15 -10.81
CA ILE A 13 12.86 -0.22 -10.43
C ILE A 13 13.53 -1.01 -11.58
N SER A 14 13.66 -0.44 -12.79
CA SER A 14 14.29 -1.13 -13.94
C SER A 14 15.80 -1.39 -13.77
N ILE A 15 16.40 -0.97 -12.66
CA ILE A 15 17.83 -1.09 -12.36
C ILE A 15 17.99 -1.94 -11.09
N LEU A 16 18.27 -3.23 -11.24
CA LEU A 16 18.42 -4.24 -10.18
C LEU A 16 19.75 -4.99 -10.40
N PRO A 17 20.46 -5.59 -9.40
CA PRO A 17 20.06 -5.86 -8.01
C PRO A 17 20.94 -5.22 -6.90
N LYS A 18 22.16 -4.76 -7.17
CA LYS A 18 23.03 -4.11 -6.15
C LYS A 18 22.53 -2.73 -5.74
N GLN A 19 21.92 -2.01 -6.68
CA GLN A 19 21.32 -0.70 -6.44
C GLN A 19 19.98 -0.76 -5.71
N LEU A 20 19.38 -1.94 -5.53
CA LEU A 20 18.03 -2.03 -4.97
C LEU A 20 17.99 -1.57 -3.50
N ASN A 21 18.97 -1.96 -2.69
CA ASN A 21 19.02 -1.53 -1.29
C ASN A 21 19.26 -0.02 -1.18
N ASP A 22 20.15 0.53 -2.01
CA ASP A 22 20.41 1.97 -2.05
C ASP A 22 19.18 2.73 -2.56
N THR A 23 18.54 2.27 -3.63
CA THR A 23 17.30 2.86 -4.18
C THR A 23 16.16 2.81 -3.17
N ILE A 24 15.96 1.68 -2.47
CA ILE A 24 14.95 1.57 -1.40
C ILE A 24 15.27 2.53 -0.26
N SER A 25 16.54 2.75 0.06
CA SER A 25 16.94 3.69 1.12
C SER A 25 16.52 5.13 0.81
N HIS A 26 16.55 5.51 -0.48
CA HIS A 26 16.17 6.84 -0.97
C HIS A 26 14.66 7.05 -1.13
N LEU A 27 13.85 6.00 -1.05
CA LEU A 27 12.39 6.14 -1.12
C LEU A 27 11.86 6.87 0.12
N THR A 28 10.90 7.76 -0.10
CA THR A 28 10.13 8.41 0.95
C THR A 28 9.24 7.40 1.69
N ALA A 29 8.63 7.81 2.80
CA ALA A 29 7.78 6.94 3.61
C ALA A 29 6.55 6.45 2.83
N ASP A 30 5.90 7.32 2.07
CA ASP A 30 4.79 6.99 1.18
C ASP A 30 5.23 6.03 0.06
N GLU A 31 6.34 6.30 -0.61
CA GLU A 31 6.85 5.45 -1.69
C GLU A 31 7.18 4.03 -1.19
N LYS A 32 7.72 3.91 0.03
CA LYS A 32 7.95 2.61 0.69
C LYS A 32 6.63 1.88 0.95
N GLN A 33 5.58 2.59 1.36
CA GLN A 33 4.26 1.99 1.55
C GLN A 33 3.62 1.57 0.21
N ILE A 34 3.77 2.36 -0.85
CA ILE A 34 3.31 1.97 -2.20
C ILE A 34 4.08 0.74 -2.70
N LEU A 35 5.38 0.66 -2.45
CA LEU A 35 6.17 -0.52 -2.78
C LEU A 35 5.69 -1.77 -2.02
N CYS A 36 5.35 -1.62 -0.73
CA CYS A 36 4.76 -2.70 0.06
C CYS A 36 3.39 -3.11 -0.51
N LEU A 37 2.56 -2.15 -0.94
CA LEU A 37 1.28 -2.39 -1.58
C LEU A 37 1.43 -3.18 -2.89
N VAL A 38 2.48 -2.91 -3.68
CA VAL A 38 2.80 -3.71 -4.89
C VAL A 38 3.07 -5.16 -4.52
N LYS A 39 3.85 -5.39 -3.46
CA LYS A 39 4.16 -6.74 -2.99
C LYS A 39 2.89 -7.48 -2.59
N ILE A 40 2.03 -6.84 -1.80
CA ILE A 40 0.73 -7.38 -1.40
C ILE A 40 -0.14 -7.71 -2.62
N TRP A 41 -0.18 -6.81 -3.62
CA TRP A 41 -0.93 -7.02 -4.87
C TRP A 41 -0.45 -8.24 -5.66
N LEU A 42 0.86 -8.49 -5.69
CA LEU A 42 1.42 -9.67 -6.35
C LEU A 42 1.11 -10.97 -5.60
N GLU A 43 1.10 -10.94 -4.26
CA GLU A 43 0.85 -12.10 -3.41
C GLU A 43 -0.63 -12.50 -3.36
N ARG A 44 -1.54 -11.57 -3.68
CA ARG A 44 -3.01 -11.76 -3.65
C ARG A 44 -3.53 -12.42 -2.35
N PRO A 45 -3.20 -11.89 -1.16
CA PRO A 45 -3.70 -12.45 0.08
C PRO A 45 -5.21 -12.25 0.25
N ILE A 46 -5.82 -13.14 1.05
CA ILE A 46 -7.23 -13.06 1.46
C ILE A 46 -7.47 -12.14 2.68
N ILE A 47 -6.39 -11.78 3.39
CA ILE A 47 -6.40 -10.82 4.51
C ILE A 47 -5.30 -9.80 4.25
N VAL A 48 -5.64 -8.52 4.32
CA VAL A 48 -4.69 -7.41 4.18
C VAL A 48 -4.76 -6.54 5.43
N ILE A 49 -3.61 -6.29 6.05
CA ILE A 49 -3.49 -5.40 7.20
C ILE A 49 -2.74 -4.15 6.75
N VAL A 50 -3.36 -2.99 6.95
CA VAL A 50 -2.77 -1.68 6.66
C VAL A 50 -2.65 -0.89 7.95
N GLU A 51 -1.43 -0.65 8.39
CA GLU A 51 -1.14 0.10 9.60
C GLU A 51 -0.59 1.49 9.25
N ASN A 52 -1.16 2.53 9.87
CA ASN A 52 -0.71 3.92 9.81
C ASN A 52 -0.34 4.37 8.38
N PRO A 53 -1.28 4.31 7.42
CA PRO A 53 -1.02 4.72 6.05
C PRO A 53 -0.61 6.20 6.00
N HIS A 54 0.47 6.49 5.28
CA HIS A 54 0.97 7.84 5.05
C HIS A 54 -0.12 8.65 4.32
N PRO A 55 -0.33 9.93 4.68
CA PRO A 55 -1.37 10.76 4.05
C PRO A 55 -1.30 10.75 2.52
N ASP A 56 -0.10 10.86 1.94
CA ASP A 56 0.10 10.88 0.49
C ASP A 56 -0.08 9.51 -0.18
N ALA A 57 0.09 8.40 0.55
CA ALA A 57 -0.15 7.05 0.04
C ALA A 57 -1.62 6.62 0.16
N LEU A 58 -2.40 7.29 1.03
CA LEU A 58 -3.72 6.84 1.46
C LEU A 58 -4.70 6.67 0.30
N ASN A 59 -4.74 7.61 -0.64
CA ASN A 59 -5.66 7.54 -1.77
C ASN A 59 -5.39 6.30 -2.64
N LYS A 60 -4.11 6.01 -2.91
CA LYS A 60 -3.71 4.83 -3.71
C LYS A 60 -3.95 3.53 -2.96
N ILE A 61 -3.70 3.51 -1.65
CA ILE A 61 -4.03 2.39 -0.78
C ILE A 61 -5.53 2.13 -0.85
N ASN A 62 -6.36 3.14 -0.60
CA ASN A 62 -7.82 3.00 -0.57
C ASN A 62 -8.39 2.52 -1.91
N SER A 63 -7.95 3.10 -3.03
CA SER A 63 -8.41 2.64 -4.36
C SER A 63 -7.98 1.20 -4.62
N THR A 64 -6.74 0.83 -4.29
CA THR A 64 -6.26 -0.55 -4.47
C THR A 64 -7.05 -1.55 -3.61
N MET A 65 -7.37 -1.19 -2.36
CA MET A 65 -8.19 -2.06 -1.50
C MET A 65 -9.59 -2.28 -2.09
N ASN A 66 -10.22 -1.20 -2.57
CA ASN A 66 -11.57 -1.26 -3.13
C ASN A 66 -11.62 -1.98 -4.50
N ASP A 67 -10.61 -1.80 -5.34
CA ASP A 67 -10.63 -2.29 -6.72
C ASP A 67 -10.03 -3.71 -6.83
N SER A 68 -8.86 -3.92 -6.22
CA SER A 68 -8.09 -5.17 -6.36
C SER A 68 -8.33 -6.18 -5.23
N PHE A 69 -8.78 -5.71 -4.07
CA PHE A 69 -8.96 -6.53 -2.85
C PHE A 69 -10.40 -6.54 -2.33
N LYS A 70 -11.38 -6.31 -3.21
CA LYS A 70 -12.81 -6.28 -2.87
C LYS A 70 -13.32 -7.53 -2.13
N ASP A 71 -12.71 -8.68 -2.41
CA ASP A 71 -13.09 -9.98 -1.84
C ASP A 71 -12.18 -10.39 -0.65
N ALA A 72 -11.20 -9.55 -0.29
CA ALA A 72 -10.31 -9.79 0.84
C ALA A 72 -10.82 -9.08 2.11
N THR A 73 -10.47 -9.63 3.27
CA THR A 73 -10.67 -8.94 4.54
C THR A 73 -9.58 -7.89 4.72
N VAL A 74 -9.96 -6.61 4.73
CA VAL A 74 -9.03 -5.49 4.96
C VAL A 74 -9.19 -4.95 6.37
N ILE A 75 -8.11 -4.99 7.15
CA ILE A 75 -8.04 -4.44 8.50
C ILE A 75 -7.15 -3.19 8.46
N LYS A 76 -7.72 -2.03 8.81
CA LYS A 76 -6.96 -0.78 8.92
C LYS A 76 -6.73 -0.43 10.39
N ILE A 77 -5.48 -0.18 10.75
CA ILE A 77 -5.08 0.34 12.06
C ILE A 77 -4.60 1.77 11.82
N ALA A 78 -5.25 2.73 12.46
CA ALA A 78 -5.03 4.15 12.21
C ALA A 78 -5.09 4.96 13.49
N THR A 79 -4.33 6.07 13.51
CA THR A 79 -4.37 7.05 14.60
C THR A 79 -5.28 8.24 14.28
N SER A 80 -5.78 8.36 13.04
CA SER A 80 -6.68 9.43 12.61
C SER A 80 -7.87 8.87 11.83
N GLN A 81 -9.06 9.45 12.06
CA GLN A 81 -10.29 9.06 11.36
C GLN A 81 -10.18 9.19 9.83
N HIS A 82 -9.40 10.14 9.32
CA HIS A 82 -9.17 10.29 7.87
C HIS A 82 -8.56 9.03 7.23
N GLN A 83 -7.73 8.29 7.97
CA GLN A 83 -7.12 7.05 7.47
C GLN A 83 -8.10 5.86 7.43
N LEU A 84 -9.25 5.99 8.12
CA LEU A 84 -10.31 4.98 8.18
C LEU A 84 -11.37 5.13 7.07
N ILE A 85 -11.19 6.10 6.17
CA ILE A 85 -12.06 6.25 5.00
C ILE A 85 -12.12 4.91 4.25
N SER A 86 -13.33 4.55 3.80
CA SER A 86 -13.67 3.29 3.11
C SER A 86 -13.80 2.03 3.99
N CYS A 87 -13.61 2.10 5.30
CA CYS A 87 -13.90 0.98 6.20
C CYS A 87 -15.41 0.75 6.33
N ASN A 88 -15.86 -0.50 6.20
CA ASN A 88 -17.28 -0.86 6.40
C ASN A 88 -17.71 -0.81 7.87
N ARG A 89 -16.77 -1.05 8.79
CA ARG A 89 -16.97 -1.02 10.24
C ARG A 89 -15.74 -0.42 10.89
N ILE A 90 -15.97 0.37 11.93
CA ILE A 90 -14.92 0.98 12.74
C ILE A 90 -15.13 0.47 14.17
N PHE A 91 -14.05 -0.06 14.76
CA PHE A 91 -14.02 -0.42 16.17
C PHE A 91 -13.21 0.66 16.89
N ASP A 92 -13.89 1.44 17.72
CA ASP A 92 -13.28 2.40 18.63
C ASP A 92 -13.32 1.79 20.04
N GLY A 93 -12.21 1.85 20.76
CA GLY A 93 -12.05 1.23 22.08
C GLY A 93 -12.57 2.09 23.23
N LEU A 94 -13.43 3.07 22.94
CA LEU A 94 -14.04 4.00 23.89
C LEU A 94 -15.34 3.45 24.49
#